data_AF-A0A7C3W5N1-F1
#
_entry.id   AF-A0A7C3W5N1-F1
#
_cell.length_a   1.000
_cell.length_b   1.000
_cell.length_c   1.000
_cell.angle_alpha   90.00
_cell.angle_beta   90.00
_cell.angle_gamma   90.00
#
_symmetry.space_group_name_H-M   'P 1'
#
loop_
_entity.id
_entity.type
_entity.pdbx_description
1 polymer ?
#
loop_
_entity_poly.entity_id
_entity_poly.type
_entity_poly.pdbx_seq_one_letter_code
_entity_poly.pdbx_strand_id
1 'polypeptide(L)'
;MTENPELDSIEKKIAVVENWIGKITAEGVVDQIDPSLVREVLESFGANFEISEEERLSLRRYSNLNRRLGMDATWGTDQVNEYKRWLIDEYIPQYERRTGRELPTLYDGKTDKFDNIKHSGMLQFFGELTAFAAGEKSFADYQRLTEDRVRKGKEWQERELNAPYEPSPHAPFPPEFPQEAWGKIKSWRR
;
A
#
# COMPACT_ATOMS: atom_id res chain seq x y z
N MET A 1 5.85 20.17 -32.81
CA MET A 1 6.18 19.37 -31.62
C MET A 1 5.53 18.02 -31.85
N THR A 2 6.32 16.98 -32.10
CA THR A 2 5.80 15.61 -32.27
C THR A 2 5.62 15.01 -30.88
N GLU A 3 4.37 14.89 -30.44
CA GLU A 3 4.00 14.10 -29.25
C GLU A 3 4.52 12.68 -29.43
N ASN A 4 5.16 12.12 -28.40
CA ASN A 4 5.65 10.75 -28.42
C ASN A 4 4.46 9.81 -28.12
N PRO A 5 3.99 8.99 -29.07
CA PRO A 5 2.79 8.17 -28.91
C PRO A 5 2.86 7.18 -27.73
N GLU A 6 4.07 6.78 -27.32
CA GLU A 6 4.28 5.89 -26.17
C GLU A 6 4.09 6.61 -24.83
N LEU A 7 4.49 7.89 -24.73
CA LEU A 7 4.24 8.70 -23.54
C LEU A 7 2.74 8.95 -23.36
N ASP A 8 2.03 9.24 -24.44
CA ASP A 8 0.57 9.39 -24.42
C ASP A 8 -0.16 8.09 -24.03
N SER A 9 0.47 6.94 -24.24
CA SER A 9 -0.06 5.63 -23.86
C SER A 9 0.10 5.36 -22.36
N ILE A 10 1.27 5.66 -21.77
CA ILE A 10 1.51 5.42 -20.34
C ILE A 10 0.72 6.38 -19.45
N GLU A 11 0.56 7.66 -19.83
CA GLU A 11 -0.24 8.62 -19.03
C GLU A 11 -1.70 8.19 -18.91
N LYS A 12 -2.27 7.62 -19.98
CA LYS A 12 -3.64 7.07 -19.94
C LYS A 12 -3.75 5.91 -18.97
N LYS A 13 -2.76 5.02 -18.96
CA LYS A 13 -2.69 3.88 -18.02
C LYS A 13 -2.54 4.36 -16.58
N ILE A 14 -1.69 5.36 -16.35
CA ILE A 14 -1.53 6.02 -15.04
C ILE A 14 -2.88 6.58 -14.57
N ALA A 15 -3.60 7.31 -15.42
CA ALA A 15 -4.90 7.87 -15.08
C ALA A 15 -5.95 6.79 -14.73
N VAL A 16 -5.93 5.64 -15.42
CA VAL A 16 -6.80 4.50 -15.08
C VAL A 16 -6.47 3.94 -13.70
N VAL A 17 -5.18 3.68 -13.41
CA VAL A 17 -4.76 3.17 -12.10
C VAL A 17 -5.01 4.19 -10.99
N GLU A 18 -4.79 5.48 -11.26
CA GLU A 18 -5.08 6.55 -10.31
C GLU A 18 -6.57 6.66 -9.98
N ASN A 19 -7.45 6.58 -10.98
CA ASN A 19 -8.89 6.53 -10.74
C ASN A 19 -9.30 5.29 -9.95
N TRP A 20 -8.66 4.15 -10.22
CA TRP A 20 -8.89 2.91 -9.47
C TRP A 20 -8.47 3.05 -8.00
N ILE A 21 -7.29 3.61 -7.70
CA ILE A 21 -6.87 3.94 -6.32
C ILE A 21 -7.82 4.97 -5.67
N GLY A 22 -8.29 5.95 -6.43
CA GLY A 22 -9.24 6.96 -5.99
C GLY A 22 -10.56 6.34 -5.51
N LYS A 23 -11.06 5.30 -6.18
CA LYS A 23 -12.25 4.55 -5.75
C LYS A 23 -12.03 3.80 -4.43
N ILE A 24 -10.85 3.19 -4.24
CA ILE A 24 -10.51 2.55 -2.95
C ILE A 24 -10.58 3.59 -1.83
N THR A 25 -10.08 4.79 -2.09
CA THR A 25 -10.09 5.89 -1.12
C THR A 25 -11.49 6.42 -0.84
N ALA A 26 -12.25 6.74 -1.88
CA ALA A 26 -13.57 7.36 -1.77
C ALA A 26 -14.64 6.39 -1.25
N GLU A 27 -14.66 5.18 -1.79
CA GLU A 27 -15.74 4.22 -1.57
C GLU A 27 -15.32 3.08 -0.64
N GLY A 28 -14.01 2.79 -0.55
CA GLY A 28 -13.52 1.60 0.15
C GLY A 28 -13.74 0.31 -0.64
N VAL A 29 -13.91 0.43 -1.96
CA VAL A 29 -14.18 -0.67 -2.89
C VAL A 29 -12.98 -0.82 -3.82
N VAL A 30 -12.58 -2.07 -4.05
CA VAL A 30 -11.51 -2.42 -5.00
C VAL A 30 -12.16 -3.07 -6.21
N ASP A 31 -12.33 -2.28 -7.28
CA ASP A 31 -12.88 -2.79 -8.55
C ASP A 31 -11.88 -3.71 -9.26
N GLN A 32 -12.40 -4.58 -10.13
CA GLN A 32 -11.54 -5.45 -10.93
C GLN A 32 -10.65 -4.65 -11.88
N ILE A 33 -9.35 -4.95 -11.85
CA ILE A 33 -8.33 -4.37 -12.71
C ILE A 33 -7.38 -5.47 -13.19
N ASP A 34 -6.82 -5.31 -14.39
CA ASP A 34 -5.79 -6.22 -14.89
C ASP A 34 -4.48 -6.00 -14.12
N PRO A 35 -3.90 -7.02 -13.46
CA PRO A 35 -2.61 -6.89 -12.79
C PRO A 35 -1.49 -6.48 -13.74
N SER A 36 -1.54 -6.84 -15.02
CA SER A 36 -0.55 -6.42 -16.03
C SER A 36 -0.57 -4.91 -16.24
N LEU A 37 -1.76 -4.29 -16.23
CA LEU A 37 -1.90 -2.84 -16.31
C LEU A 37 -1.25 -2.16 -15.09
N VAL A 38 -1.48 -2.70 -13.90
CA VAL A 38 -0.87 -2.17 -12.67
C VAL A 38 0.65 -2.33 -12.72
N ARG A 39 1.14 -3.49 -13.16
CA ARG A 39 2.57 -3.77 -13.36
C ARG A 39 3.24 -2.73 -14.24
N GLU A 40 2.73 -2.53 -15.45
CA GLU A 40 3.30 -1.57 -16.41
C GLU A 40 3.36 -0.14 -15.85
N VAL A 41 2.33 0.27 -15.09
CA VAL A 41 2.33 1.58 -14.45
C VAL A 41 3.38 1.66 -13.33
N LEU A 42 3.52 0.64 -12.48
CA LEU A 42 4.55 0.63 -11.44
C LEU A 42 5.97 0.59 -12.05
N GLU A 43 6.17 -0.12 -13.16
CA GLU A 43 7.43 -0.11 -13.92
C GLU A 43 7.78 1.30 -14.40
N SER A 44 6.79 2.09 -14.83
CA SER A 44 7.00 3.50 -15.20
C SER A 44 7.44 4.39 -14.02
N PHE A 45 7.29 3.93 -12.78
CA PHE A 45 7.73 4.60 -11.55
C PHE A 45 9.01 3.98 -10.95
N GLY A 46 9.66 3.06 -11.67
CA GLY A 46 10.95 2.49 -11.29
C GLY A 46 10.88 1.09 -10.68
N ALA A 47 9.72 0.45 -10.62
CA ALA A 47 9.67 -0.97 -10.28
C ALA A 47 10.32 -1.82 -11.38
N ASN A 48 10.97 -2.91 -11.00
CA ASN A 48 11.49 -3.94 -11.89
C ASN A 48 10.92 -5.30 -11.49
N PHE A 49 10.05 -5.87 -12.32
CA PHE A 49 9.47 -7.19 -12.05
C PHE A 49 10.22 -8.34 -12.73
N GLU A 50 11.32 -8.04 -13.44
CA GLU A 50 12.29 -9.05 -13.91
C GLU A 50 13.20 -9.46 -12.75
N ILE A 51 12.64 -10.27 -11.86
CA ILE A 51 13.26 -10.76 -10.62
C ILE A 51 13.35 -12.29 -10.65
N SER A 52 14.18 -12.87 -9.79
CA SER A 52 14.32 -14.32 -9.68
C SER A 52 13.04 -14.98 -9.13
N GLU A 53 12.92 -16.29 -9.36
CA GLU A 53 11.80 -17.08 -8.85
C GLU A 53 11.71 -17.04 -7.32
N GLU A 54 12.84 -17.06 -6.61
CA GLU A 54 12.87 -16.98 -5.15
C GLU A 54 12.31 -15.65 -4.64
N GLU A 55 12.75 -14.54 -5.25
CA GLU A 55 12.29 -13.19 -4.93
C GLU A 55 10.78 -13.05 -5.24
N ARG A 56 10.35 -13.54 -6.39
CA ARG A 56 8.94 -13.59 -6.79
C ARG A 56 8.08 -14.38 -5.80
N LEU A 57 8.50 -15.59 -5.42
CA LEU A 57 7.77 -16.42 -4.45
C LEU A 57 7.69 -15.77 -3.07
N SER A 58 8.68 -14.96 -2.69
CA SER A 58 8.62 -14.22 -1.42
C SER A 58 7.48 -13.19 -1.40
N LEU A 59 7.07 -12.63 -2.56
CA LEU A 59 5.96 -11.69 -2.67
C LEU A 59 4.62 -12.29 -2.19
N ARG A 60 4.45 -13.62 -2.31
CA ARG A 60 3.25 -14.36 -1.86
C ARG A 60 3.07 -14.37 -0.35
N ARG A 61 4.14 -14.15 0.42
CA ARG A 61 4.12 -14.29 1.88
C ARG A 61 3.25 -13.21 2.50
N TYR A 62 2.62 -13.53 3.63
CA TYR A 62 1.73 -12.57 4.31
C TYR A 62 2.48 -11.47 5.06
N SER A 63 3.56 -11.78 5.79
CA SER A 63 4.22 -10.77 6.64
C SER A 63 5.15 -9.84 5.85
N ASN A 64 5.24 -8.58 6.28
CA ASN A 64 6.15 -7.58 5.70
C ASN A 64 7.61 -8.07 5.69
N LEU A 65 8.05 -8.75 6.75
CA LEU A 65 9.40 -9.31 6.85
C LEU A 65 9.64 -10.38 5.77
N ASN A 66 8.71 -11.32 5.61
CA ASN A 66 8.89 -12.43 4.67
C ASN A 66 8.71 -12.00 3.21
N ARG A 67 8.05 -10.86 2.97
CA ARG A 67 7.92 -10.25 1.64
C ARG A 67 9.13 -9.41 1.24
N ARG A 68 10.00 -9.07 2.20
CA ARG A 68 11.06 -8.06 2.02
C ARG A 68 11.98 -8.37 0.85
N LEU A 69 12.35 -9.63 0.66
CA LEU A 69 13.23 -10.06 -0.43
C LEU A 69 12.68 -9.63 -1.80
N GLY A 70 11.44 -9.96 -2.11
CA GLY A 70 10.80 -9.61 -3.38
C GLY A 70 10.53 -8.11 -3.51
N MET A 71 10.22 -7.44 -2.41
CA MET A 71 10.07 -5.97 -2.41
C MET A 71 11.38 -5.28 -2.75
N ASP A 72 12.49 -5.72 -2.16
CA ASP A 72 13.82 -5.17 -2.42
C ASP A 72 14.29 -5.48 -3.85
N ALA A 73 13.99 -6.67 -4.38
CA ALA A 73 14.27 -7.00 -5.77
C ALA A 73 13.44 -6.13 -6.74
N THR A 74 12.19 -5.83 -6.38
CA THR A 74 11.27 -5.08 -7.25
C THR A 74 11.57 -3.58 -7.26
N TRP A 75 11.76 -2.97 -6.10
CA TRP A 75 11.89 -1.52 -5.97
C TRP A 75 13.33 -1.07 -5.64
N GLY A 76 14.20 -2.00 -5.28
CA GLY A 76 15.48 -1.68 -4.67
C GLY A 76 15.33 -1.36 -3.18
N THR A 77 16.32 -1.81 -2.40
CA THR A 77 16.37 -1.65 -0.94
C THR A 77 16.16 -0.20 -0.49
N ASP A 78 16.71 0.76 -1.24
CA ASP A 78 16.63 2.18 -0.92
C ASP A 78 15.20 2.71 -1.01
N GLN A 79 14.44 2.39 -2.07
CA GLN A 79 13.05 2.84 -2.21
C GLN A 79 12.13 2.20 -1.16
N VAL A 80 12.32 0.90 -0.87
CA VAL A 80 11.53 0.23 0.18
C VAL A 80 11.81 0.85 1.56
N ASN A 81 13.07 1.20 1.84
CA ASN A 81 13.44 1.89 3.07
C ASN A 81 12.96 3.33 3.11
N GLU A 82 12.98 4.03 1.98
CA GLU A 82 12.43 5.37 1.83
C GLU A 82 10.92 5.38 2.07
N TYR A 83 10.17 4.44 1.49
CA TYR A 83 8.72 4.31 1.74
C TYR A 83 8.43 4.06 3.23
N LYS A 84 9.19 3.16 3.87
CA LYS A 84 9.06 2.91 5.30
C LYS A 84 9.38 4.15 6.14
N ARG A 85 10.44 4.90 5.81
CA ARG A 85 10.78 6.16 6.50
C ARG A 85 9.70 7.21 6.32
N TRP A 86 9.20 7.40 5.10
CA TRP A 86 8.08 8.31 4.83
C TRP A 86 6.86 7.99 5.71
N LEU A 87 6.52 6.71 5.90
CA LEU A 87 5.43 6.34 6.80
C LEU A 87 5.67 6.81 8.24
N ILE A 88 6.88 6.56 8.76
CA ILE A 88 7.23 6.78 10.17
C ILE A 88 7.46 8.27 10.46
N ASP A 89 8.21 8.93 9.59
CA ASP A 89 8.75 10.27 9.83
C ASP A 89 7.82 11.37 9.29
N GLU A 90 6.97 11.05 8.31
CA GLU A 90 6.12 12.04 7.63
C GLU A 90 4.64 11.73 7.72
N TYR A 91 4.17 10.63 7.11
CA TYR A 91 2.73 10.36 6.97
C TYR A 91 2.02 10.22 8.31
N ILE A 92 2.51 9.33 9.20
CA ILE A 92 1.90 9.10 10.51
C ILE A 92 1.88 10.40 11.34
N PRO A 93 3.02 11.09 11.58
CA PRO A 93 3.00 12.32 12.36
C PRO A 93 2.11 13.42 11.78
N GLN A 94 2.07 13.56 10.45
CA GLN A 94 1.21 14.55 9.80
C GLN A 94 -0.26 14.20 9.93
N TYR A 95 -0.62 12.93 9.73
CA TYR A 95 -1.98 12.44 9.89
C TYR A 95 -2.48 12.65 11.33
N GLU A 96 -1.70 12.24 12.33
CA GLU A 96 -2.08 12.34 13.74
C GLU A 96 -2.20 13.82 14.17
N ARG A 97 -1.30 14.69 13.68
CA ARG A 97 -1.39 16.14 13.91
C ARG A 97 -2.61 16.77 13.25
N ARG A 98 -2.93 16.38 12.01
CA ARG A 98 -4.07 16.91 11.24
C ARG A 98 -5.41 16.52 11.86
N THR A 99 -5.50 15.30 12.37
CA THR A 99 -6.77 14.71 12.84
C THR A 99 -6.95 14.78 14.36
N GLY A 100 -5.86 14.99 15.11
CA GLY A 100 -5.83 14.86 16.56
C GLY A 100 -6.00 13.41 17.04
N ARG A 101 -5.88 12.41 16.15
CA ARG A 101 -6.13 10.99 16.42
C ARG A 101 -4.87 10.18 16.25
N GLU A 102 -4.53 9.35 17.24
CA GLU A 102 -3.43 8.41 17.13
C GLU A 102 -3.82 7.13 16.38
N LEU A 103 -3.02 6.75 15.38
CA LEU A 103 -3.26 5.54 14.59
C LEU A 103 -3.07 4.26 15.41
N PRO A 104 -3.89 3.21 15.16
CA PRO A 104 -3.84 1.97 15.95
C PRO A 104 -2.53 1.22 15.75
N THR A 105 -2.12 0.51 16.79
CA THR A 105 -0.89 -0.29 16.82
C THR A 105 -1.24 -1.73 16.60
N LEU A 106 -0.26 -2.44 16.07
CA LEU A 106 -0.38 -3.87 15.89
C LEU A 106 -0.49 -4.57 17.25
N TYR A 107 -1.53 -5.38 17.38
CA TYR A 107 -1.70 -6.31 18.49
C TYR A 107 -1.36 -7.73 18.03
N ASP A 108 -0.44 -8.37 18.74
CA ASP A 108 -0.17 -9.79 18.56
C ASP A 108 -1.01 -10.62 19.53
N GLY A 109 -2.15 -11.10 19.04
CA GLY A 109 -3.04 -11.97 19.81
C GLY A 109 -2.45 -13.34 20.18
N LYS A 110 -1.28 -13.74 19.64
CA LYS A 110 -0.58 -14.97 20.06
C LYS A 110 0.27 -14.75 21.31
N THR A 111 0.89 -13.58 21.43
CA THR A 111 1.77 -13.24 22.54
C THR A 111 1.10 -12.33 23.57
N ASP A 112 -0.13 -11.87 23.29
CA ASP A 112 -0.88 -10.88 24.07
C ASP A 112 -0.06 -9.60 24.29
N LYS A 113 0.69 -9.19 23.24
CA LYS A 113 1.57 -8.02 23.29
C LYS A 113 1.18 -6.97 22.27
N PHE A 114 1.39 -5.73 22.68
CA PHE A 114 1.33 -4.57 21.81
C PHE A 114 2.71 -4.33 21.22
N ASP A 115 2.78 -4.32 19.90
CA ASP A 115 3.93 -3.74 19.21
C ASP A 115 3.63 -2.26 18.97
N ASN A 116 4.54 -1.35 19.31
CA ASN A 116 4.41 0.10 19.03
C ASN A 116 4.50 0.43 17.52
N ILE A 117 4.03 -0.48 16.67
CA ILE A 117 4.09 -0.45 15.22
C ILE A 117 2.74 0.01 14.68
N LYS A 118 2.66 1.29 14.29
CA LYS A 118 1.48 1.90 13.64
C LYS A 118 1.47 1.74 12.11
N HIS A 119 2.63 1.44 11.51
CA HIS A 119 2.86 1.45 10.05
C HIS A 119 2.68 0.07 9.37
N SER A 120 2.35 -0.98 10.12
CA SER A 120 2.30 -2.36 9.58
C SER A 120 1.30 -2.50 8.43
N GLY A 121 0.10 -1.95 8.59
CA GLY A 121 -0.99 -2.04 7.60
C GLY A 121 -0.67 -1.30 6.32
N MET A 122 -0.05 -0.12 6.49
CA MET A 122 0.40 0.74 5.39
C MET A 122 1.53 0.10 4.58
N LEU A 123 2.46 -0.61 5.24
CA LEU A 123 3.46 -1.43 4.55
C LEU A 123 2.86 -2.65 3.88
N GLN A 124 1.84 -3.27 4.48
CA GLN A 124 1.14 -4.40 3.86
C GLN A 124 0.47 -3.96 2.56
N PHE A 125 -0.19 -2.80 2.52
CA PHE A 125 -0.77 -2.27 1.29
C PHE A 125 0.27 -2.15 0.16
N PHE A 126 1.43 -1.54 0.43
CA PHE A 126 2.50 -1.40 -0.55
C PHE A 126 3.01 -2.76 -1.05
N GLY A 127 3.20 -3.71 -0.13
CA GLY A 127 3.63 -5.06 -0.49
C GLY A 127 2.59 -5.88 -1.23
N GLU A 128 1.32 -5.74 -0.88
CA GLU A 128 0.21 -6.44 -1.51
C GLU A 128 -0.08 -5.89 -2.92
N LEU A 129 0.04 -4.56 -3.12
CA LEU A 129 -0.05 -3.94 -4.43
C LEU A 129 1.08 -4.45 -5.35
N THR A 130 2.30 -4.54 -4.83
CA THR A 130 3.46 -5.09 -5.56
C THR A 130 3.24 -6.57 -5.91
N ALA A 131 2.77 -7.38 -4.95
CA ALA A 131 2.49 -8.79 -5.18
C ALA A 131 1.34 -9.01 -6.19
N PHE A 132 0.32 -8.15 -6.16
CA PHE A 132 -0.78 -8.18 -7.12
C PHE A 132 -0.30 -7.86 -8.54
N ALA A 133 0.48 -6.78 -8.70
CA ALA A 133 1.11 -6.42 -9.97
C ALA A 133 2.06 -7.51 -10.51
N ALA A 134 2.79 -8.19 -9.62
CA ALA A 134 3.64 -9.32 -9.99
C ALA A 134 2.87 -10.59 -10.42
N GLY A 135 1.53 -10.61 -10.27
CA GLY A 135 0.72 -11.82 -10.51
C GLY A 135 0.80 -12.86 -9.39
N GLU A 136 1.42 -12.52 -8.26
CA GLU A 136 1.64 -13.41 -7.10
C GLU A 136 0.49 -13.37 -6.09
N LYS A 137 -0.48 -12.49 -6.31
CA LYS A 137 -1.69 -12.36 -5.50
C LYS A 137 -2.90 -12.31 -6.41
N SER A 138 -3.91 -13.12 -6.09
CA SER A 138 -5.17 -13.11 -6.83
C SER A 138 -5.90 -11.78 -6.61
N PHE A 139 -6.70 -11.37 -7.60
CA PHE A 139 -7.57 -10.20 -7.45
C PHE A 139 -8.49 -10.33 -6.22
N ALA A 140 -9.12 -11.50 -6.03
CA ALA A 140 -10.01 -11.75 -4.90
C ALA A 140 -9.32 -11.60 -3.54
N ASP A 141 -8.07 -12.06 -3.41
CA ASP A 141 -7.30 -11.86 -2.17
C ASP A 141 -6.89 -10.42 -1.96
N TYR A 142 -6.45 -9.72 -3.03
CA TYR A 142 -6.11 -8.31 -2.95
C TYR A 142 -7.32 -7.48 -2.53
N GLN A 143 -8.45 -7.63 -3.23
CA GLN A 143 -9.73 -6.98 -2.92
C GLN A 143 -10.11 -7.20 -1.45
N ARG A 144 -10.26 -8.46 -1.03
CA ARG A 144 -10.70 -8.80 0.33
C ARG A 144 -9.81 -8.17 1.40
N LEU A 145 -8.48 -8.22 1.22
CA LEU A 145 -7.53 -7.71 2.22
C LEU A 145 -7.47 -6.18 2.26
N THR A 146 -7.54 -5.53 1.09
CA THR A 146 -7.52 -4.07 1.01
C THR A 146 -8.83 -3.47 1.51
N GLU A 147 -9.98 -3.99 1.09
CA GLU A 147 -11.30 -3.52 1.55
C GLU A 147 -11.48 -3.74 3.05
N ASP A 148 -11.03 -4.88 3.61
CA ASP A 148 -11.10 -5.12 5.07
C ASP A 148 -10.27 -4.10 5.86
N ARG A 149 -9.10 -3.70 5.36
CA ARG A 149 -8.26 -2.67 6.01
C ARG A 149 -8.86 -1.28 5.90
N VAL A 150 -9.40 -0.91 4.74
CA VAL A 150 -10.08 0.38 4.56
C VAL A 150 -11.32 0.45 5.45
N ARG A 151 -12.15 -0.59 5.46
CA ARG A 151 -13.36 -0.66 6.30
C ARG A 151 -13.01 -0.51 7.77
N LYS A 152 -12.03 -1.27 8.27
CA LYS A 152 -11.57 -1.16 9.67
C LYS A 152 -10.94 0.20 9.96
N GLY A 153 -10.28 0.80 8.97
CA GLY A 153 -9.77 2.17 9.05
C GLY A 153 -10.88 3.21 9.21
N LYS A 154 -11.97 3.08 8.42
CA LYS A 154 -13.18 3.90 8.53
C LYS A 154 -13.83 3.74 9.91
N GLU A 155 -14.06 2.49 10.33
CA GLU A 155 -14.60 2.17 11.66
C GLU A 155 -13.77 2.79 12.79
N TRP A 156 -12.44 2.79 12.65
CA TRP A 156 -11.55 3.43 13.61
C TRP A 156 -11.66 4.97 13.57
N GLN A 157 -11.72 5.60 12.39
CA GLN A 157 -11.86 7.06 12.24
C GLN A 157 -13.18 7.60 12.80
N GLU A 158 -14.26 6.83 12.65
CA GLU A 158 -15.62 7.22 13.06
C GLU A 158 -15.84 7.13 14.59
N ARG A 159 -14.90 6.55 15.34
CA ARG A 159 -14.96 6.49 16.80
C ARG A 159 -14.88 7.87 17.44
N GLU A 160 -15.32 7.96 18.69
CA GLU A 160 -15.13 9.18 19.48
C GLU A 160 -13.63 9.53 19.58
N LEU A 161 -13.30 10.82 19.42
CA LEU A 161 -11.92 11.31 19.39
C LEU A 161 -11.11 10.94 20.63
N ASN A 162 -11.78 10.89 21.78
CA ASN A 162 -11.18 10.57 23.07
C ASN A 162 -11.44 9.12 23.50
N ALA A 163 -11.95 8.27 22.61
CA ALA A 163 -12.11 6.86 22.90
C ALA A 163 -10.74 6.26 23.25
N PRO A 164 -10.68 5.33 24.22
CA PRO A 164 -9.46 4.61 24.51
C PRO A 164 -8.86 4.04 23.24
N TYR A 165 -7.55 4.16 23.16
CA TYR A 165 -6.79 3.64 22.06
C TYR A 165 -7.02 2.13 21.92
N GLU A 166 -7.49 1.69 20.76
CA GLU A 166 -7.77 0.27 20.48
C GLU A 166 -6.71 -0.32 19.54
N PRO A 167 -5.93 -1.29 20.03
CA PRO A 167 -5.03 -2.10 19.22
C PRO A 167 -5.78 -2.88 18.15
N SER A 168 -5.14 -3.12 17.00
CA SER A 168 -5.77 -3.86 15.91
C SER A 168 -4.90 -5.02 15.42
N PRO A 169 -5.43 -6.26 15.40
CA PRO A 169 -4.70 -7.41 14.86
C PRO A 169 -4.68 -7.43 13.32
N HIS A 170 -5.47 -6.55 12.68
CA HIS A 170 -5.71 -6.57 11.23
C HIS A 170 -4.90 -5.53 10.47
N ALA A 171 -4.10 -4.73 11.18
CA ALA A 171 -3.26 -3.68 10.60
C ALA A 171 -4.07 -2.77 9.63
N PRO A 172 -5.12 -2.08 10.11
CA PRO A 172 -5.92 -1.17 9.30
C PRO A 172 -5.09 0.06 8.90
N PHE A 173 -5.59 0.81 7.93
CA PHE A 173 -5.06 2.13 7.58
C PHE A 173 -6.21 3.09 7.28
N PRO A 174 -6.00 4.40 7.45
CA PRO A 174 -7.00 5.42 7.11
C PRO A 174 -7.52 5.28 5.67
N PRO A 175 -8.82 5.48 5.40
CA PRO A 175 -9.36 5.46 4.04
C PRO A 175 -8.64 6.38 3.06
N GLU A 176 -8.04 7.50 3.47
CA GLU A 176 -7.23 8.34 2.56
C GLU A 176 -5.85 7.76 2.20
N PHE A 177 -5.38 6.76 2.95
CA PHE A 177 -4.02 6.25 2.83
C PHE A 177 -3.68 5.71 1.43
N PRO A 178 -4.54 4.96 0.71
CA PRO A 178 -4.21 4.48 -0.63
C PRO A 178 -3.83 5.59 -1.60
N GLN A 179 -4.52 6.74 -1.57
CA GLN A 179 -4.20 7.89 -2.41
C GLN A 179 -2.86 8.53 -2.01
N GLU A 180 -2.57 8.64 -0.72
CA GLU A 180 -1.32 9.20 -0.19
C GLU A 180 -0.12 8.29 -0.52
N ALA A 181 -0.30 6.98 -0.37
CA ALA A 181 0.65 5.95 -0.78
C ALA A 181 0.91 6.01 -2.30
N TRP A 182 -0.14 6.21 -3.11
CA TRP A 182 0.00 6.39 -4.55
C TRP A 182 0.77 7.65 -4.90
N GLY A 183 0.49 8.77 -4.24
CA GLY A 183 1.27 10.00 -4.38
C GLY A 183 2.75 9.77 -4.06
N LYS A 184 3.05 9.01 -3.01
CA LYS A 184 4.43 8.63 -2.66
C LYS A 184 5.09 7.79 -3.75
N ILE A 185 4.43 6.75 -4.26
CA ILE A 185 4.98 5.89 -5.32
C ILE A 185 5.25 6.71 -6.60
N LYS A 186 4.30 7.57 -6.99
CA LYS A 186 4.46 8.46 -8.16
C LYS A 186 5.68 9.39 -8.03
N SER A 187 6.06 9.77 -6.81
CA SER A 187 7.21 10.67 -6.60
C SER A 187 8.56 10.05 -7.00
N TRP A 188 8.62 8.74 -7.25
CA TRP A 188 9.82 8.05 -7.72
C TRP A 188 10.02 8.10 -9.23
N ARG A 189 9.00 8.55 -9.98
CA ARG A 189 9.13 8.77 -11.41
C ARG A 189 10.22 9.81 -11.67
N ARG A 190 11.24 9.41 -12.44
CA ARG A 190 12.36 10.27 -12.84
C ARG A 190 12.02 11.09 -14.08
#